data_AF-A0A925CSB5-F1
#
_entry.id   AF-A0A925CSB5-F1
#
_cell.length_a   1.000
_cell.length_b   1.000
_cell.length_c   1.000
_cell.angle_alpha   90.00
_cell.angle_beta   90.00
_cell.angle_gamma   90.00
#
_symmetry.space_group_name_H-M   'P 1'
#
loop_
_entity.id
_entity.type
_entity.pdbx_description
1 polymer ?
#
loop_
_entity_poly.entity_id
_entity_poly.type
_entity_poly.pdbx_seq_one_letter_code
_entity_poly.pdbx_strand_id
1 'polypeptide(L)'
;MHVRPSALVATLCVATAFRLVAQGAVAAPTPPAVRYDRAEQLLTWNSTRLVTGDEVAAQWFKDGSRFWYRNKVRQGAEFVLVDPVRGARELLFDNAKLAAAISTAADTSIDPTKLPFRTFRFAKDGDDARNIEFRFGKRRLTCDIAAYKCLAADTIPSEVPYVLSPDRKWEAYVRNSDVYVRARGVTTDSVRLTTDGAANWSYGLGEPGPQERLQTPMRPRRPQIKWAPDSRHLIVGRQDTRGVA
;
A
#
# COMPACT_ATOMS: atom_id res chain seq x y z
N MET A 1 -58.80 76.62 21.52
CA MET A 1 -58.59 76.86 20.07
C MET A 1 -57.96 78.24 19.96
N HIS A 2 -56.63 78.35 19.93
CA HIS A 2 -55.82 78.52 18.71
C HIS A 2 -56.34 79.73 17.90
N VAL A 3 -55.60 80.84 17.77
CA VAL A 3 -54.40 80.96 16.93
C VAL A 3 -53.41 82.01 17.48
N ARG A 4 -52.12 81.73 17.31
CA ARG A 4 -50.92 82.51 17.70
C ARG A 4 -50.49 83.51 16.60
N PRO A 5 -49.68 84.53 16.95
CA PRO A 5 -49.40 85.72 16.13
C PRO A 5 -48.16 85.56 15.22
N SER A 6 -48.09 86.40 14.18
CA SER A 6 -46.94 86.58 13.29
C SER A 6 -45.96 87.59 13.88
N ALA A 7 -44.69 87.19 14.05
CA ALA A 7 -43.62 88.09 14.43
C ALA A 7 -42.44 87.99 13.46
N LEU A 8 -41.86 89.17 13.20
CA LEU A 8 -40.85 89.54 12.22
C LEU A 8 -39.55 88.72 12.27
N VAL A 9 -38.97 88.58 11.08
CA VAL A 9 -37.65 88.00 10.79
C VAL A 9 -36.58 89.08 10.92
N ALA A 10 -35.53 88.80 11.70
CA ALA A 10 -34.29 89.57 11.71
C ALA A 10 -33.12 88.63 11.39
N THR A 11 -32.44 88.90 10.27
CA THR A 11 -31.37 88.06 9.71
C THR A 11 -30.04 88.37 10.40
N LEU A 12 -29.49 87.38 11.12
CA LEU A 12 -28.19 87.46 11.79
C LEU A 12 -27.12 86.76 10.92
N CYS A 13 -26.10 87.49 10.48
CA CYS A 13 -24.93 86.92 9.80
C CYS A 13 -24.06 86.16 10.81
N VAL A 14 -24.01 84.83 10.70
CA VAL A 14 -23.15 83.96 11.51
C VAL A 14 -21.86 83.69 10.73
N ALA A 15 -20.72 84.16 11.25
CA ALA A 15 -19.40 83.75 10.76
C ALA A 15 -19.01 82.41 11.41
N THR A 16 -19.24 81.31 10.70
CA THR A 16 -18.86 79.95 11.14
C THR A 16 -17.38 79.67 10.83
N ALA A 17 -16.55 79.66 11.87
CA ALA A 17 -15.19 79.14 11.77
C ALA A 17 -15.24 77.60 11.63
N PHE A 18 -14.92 77.08 10.44
CA PHE A 18 -14.88 75.65 10.17
C PHE A 18 -13.64 75.04 10.84
N ARG A 19 -13.81 74.42 12.02
CA ARG A 19 -12.74 73.60 12.62
C ARG A 19 -12.61 72.30 11.83
N LEU A 20 -11.47 72.12 11.18
CA LEU A 20 -11.07 70.84 10.58
C LEU A 20 -10.86 69.83 11.72
N VAL A 21 -11.81 68.94 11.94
CA VAL A 21 -11.60 67.78 12.82
C VAL A 21 -10.80 66.78 11.99
N ALA A 22 -9.52 66.60 12.33
CA ALA A 22 -8.72 65.53 11.76
C ALA A 22 -9.36 64.20 12.15
N GLN A 23 -9.96 63.51 11.19
CA GLN A 23 -10.40 62.13 11.38
C GLN A 23 -9.14 61.30 11.62
N GLY A 24 -8.96 60.82 12.86
CA GLY A 24 -7.90 59.87 13.17
C GLY A 24 -8.07 58.66 12.27
N ALA A 25 -7.06 58.36 11.45
CA ALA A 25 -7.06 57.18 10.61
C ALA A 25 -7.20 55.95 11.52
N VAL A 26 -8.33 55.26 11.45
CA VAL A 26 -8.47 53.95 12.09
C VAL A 26 -7.56 53.02 11.30
N ALA A 27 -6.42 52.65 11.90
CA ALA A 27 -5.52 51.68 11.30
C ALA A 27 -6.32 50.40 11.02
N ALA A 28 -6.37 49.99 9.74
CA ALA A 28 -6.97 48.71 9.38
C ALA A 28 -6.26 47.60 10.17
N PRO A 29 -6.99 46.60 10.69
CA PRO A 29 -6.37 45.48 11.39
C PRO A 29 -5.35 44.84 10.45
N THR A 30 -4.10 44.76 10.91
CA THR A 30 -3.03 44.10 10.16
C THR A 30 -3.47 42.67 9.87
N PRO A 31 -3.44 42.21 8.61
CA PRO A 31 -3.77 40.81 8.32
C PRO A 31 -2.87 39.92 9.20
N PRO A 32 -3.42 38.88 9.86
CA PRO A 32 -2.59 38.01 10.68
C PRO A 32 -1.47 37.46 9.80
N ALA A 33 -0.22 37.61 10.25
CA ALA A 33 0.93 37.10 9.53
C ALA A 33 0.68 35.63 9.19
N VAL A 34 0.74 35.28 7.90
CA VAL A 34 0.47 33.90 7.45
C VAL A 34 1.54 32.99 8.06
N ARG A 35 1.10 32.10 8.94
CA ARG A 35 1.94 31.15 9.68
C ARG A 35 2.12 29.88 8.84
N TYR A 36 2.99 29.95 7.84
CA TYR A 36 3.31 28.81 6.97
C TYR A 36 3.87 27.62 7.76
N ASP A 37 4.58 27.87 8.86
CA ASP A 37 5.04 26.87 9.83
C ASP A 37 3.89 25.99 10.36
N ARG A 38 2.74 26.61 10.65
CA ARG A 38 1.56 25.90 11.14
C ARG A 38 0.81 25.19 10.01
N ALA A 39 0.75 25.80 8.83
CA ALA A 39 0.12 25.19 7.66
C ALA A 39 0.90 23.93 7.21
N GLU A 40 2.23 23.95 7.29
CA GLU A 40 3.09 22.81 6.95
C GLU A 40 2.80 21.59 7.83
N GLN A 41 2.54 21.79 9.12
CA GLN A 41 2.18 20.71 10.04
C GLN A 41 0.87 19.99 9.66
N LEU A 42 -0.03 20.66 8.94
CA LEU A 42 -1.32 20.11 8.51
C LEU A 42 -1.22 19.34 7.18
N LEU A 43 -0.10 19.45 6.46
CA LEU A 43 0.13 18.72 5.21
C LEU A 43 -0.01 17.20 5.44
N THR A 44 -0.54 16.49 4.44
CA THR A 44 -0.97 15.09 4.56
C THR A 44 0.11 14.17 5.14
N TRP A 45 1.38 14.34 4.76
CA TRP A 45 2.47 13.49 5.27
C TRP A 45 2.81 13.73 6.75
N ASN A 46 2.43 14.87 7.32
CA ASN A 46 2.57 15.19 8.74
C ASN A 46 1.32 14.78 9.51
N SER A 47 0.14 15.16 9.03
CA SER A 47 -1.13 14.89 9.70
C SER A 47 -1.51 13.41 9.72
N THR A 48 -1.25 12.65 8.64
CA THR A 48 -1.55 11.20 8.60
C THR A 48 -0.76 10.37 9.60
N ARG A 49 0.37 10.87 10.11
CA ARG A 49 1.13 10.21 11.18
C ARG A 49 0.48 10.34 12.56
N LEU A 50 -0.39 11.34 12.71
CA LEU A 50 -1.10 11.62 13.97
C LEU A 50 -2.45 10.89 14.04
N VAL A 51 -2.94 10.36 12.92
CA VAL A 51 -4.18 9.60 12.85
C VAL A 51 -3.89 8.12 13.11
N THR A 52 -4.61 7.55 14.07
CA THR A 52 -4.48 6.14 14.49
C THR A 52 -5.84 5.47 14.42
N GLY A 53 -5.89 4.18 14.05
CA GLY A 53 -7.14 3.42 14.02
C GLY A 53 -8.14 3.83 12.94
N ASP A 54 -7.69 4.51 11.88
CA ASP A 54 -8.52 5.07 10.80
C ASP A 54 -8.72 4.14 9.60
N GLU A 55 -8.00 3.02 9.54
CA GLU A 55 -7.93 2.16 8.37
C GLU A 55 -8.03 0.68 8.75
N VAL A 56 -8.92 -0.05 8.07
CA VAL A 56 -9.03 -1.52 8.15
C VAL A 56 -8.75 -2.11 6.78
N ALA A 57 -7.48 -2.37 6.51
CA ALA A 57 -7.03 -3.07 5.31
C ALA A 57 -7.05 -4.59 5.57
N ALA A 58 -8.23 -5.22 5.44
CA ALA A 58 -8.43 -6.63 5.76
C ALA A 58 -7.60 -7.58 4.88
N GLN A 59 -6.91 -8.52 5.51
CA GLN A 59 -6.21 -9.64 4.90
C GLN A 59 -6.93 -10.93 5.31
N TRP A 60 -7.63 -11.56 4.37
CA TRP A 60 -8.45 -12.73 4.65
C TRP A 60 -7.60 -14.00 4.78
N PHE A 61 -7.99 -14.86 5.72
CA PHE A 61 -7.52 -16.24 5.76
C PHE A 61 -8.06 -17.00 4.55
N LYS A 62 -7.40 -18.10 4.19
CA LYS A 62 -7.74 -18.87 2.98
C LYS A 62 -9.15 -19.45 3.01
N ASP A 63 -9.66 -19.77 4.20
CA ASP A 63 -11.02 -20.26 4.43
C ASP A 63 -12.09 -19.17 4.32
N GLY A 64 -11.70 -17.89 4.23
CA GLY A 64 -12.60 -16.74 4.20
C GLY A 64 -13.37 -16.49 5.51
N SER A 65 -13.09 -17.25 6.57
CA SER A 65 -13.86 -17.17 7.82
C SER A 65 -13.37 -16.08 8.76
N ARG A 66 -12.06 -15.80 8.72
CA ARG A 66 -11.37 -14.83 9.57
C ARG A 66 -10.52 -13.90 8.72
N PHE A 67 -10.20 -12.74 9.26
CA PHE A 67 -9.24 -11.83 8.65
C PHE A 67 -8.37 -11.17 9.70
N TRP A 68 -7.20 -10.70 9.28
CA TRP A 68 -6.35 -9.87 10.11
C TRP A 68 -6.09 -8.53 9.43
N TYR A 69 -5.71 -7.52 10.20
CA TYR A 69 -5.27 -6.24 9.66
C TYR A 69 -4.20 -5.61 10.53
N ARG A 70 -3.36 -4.76 9.92
CA ARG A 70 -2.37 -3.96 10.64
C ARG A 70 -3.03 -2.67 11.10
N ASN A 71 -3.13 -2.47 12.40
CA ASN A 71 -3.70 -1.26 12.98
C ASN A 71 -2.58 -0.26 13.35
N LYS A 72 -2.72 1.01 12.95
CA LYS A 72 -1.78 2.08 13.35
C LYS A 72 -2.14 2.52 14.77
N VAL A 73 -1.18 2.48 15.68
CA VAL A 73 -1.32 2.94 17.07
C VAL A 73 -0.23 3.97 17.38
N ARG A 74 -0.39 4.79 18.43
CA ARG A 74 0.52 5.93 18.70
C ARG A 74 2.00 5.53 18.76
N GLN A 75 2.31 4.36 19.29
CA GLN A 75 3.68 3.89 19.47
C GLN A 75 4.19 3.02 18.32
N GLY A 76 3.39 2.71 17.28
CA GLY A 76 3.82 1.82 16.21
C GLY A 76 2.64 1.19 15.48
N ALA A 77 2.63 -0.13 15.38
CA ALA A 77 1.49 -0.86 14.86
C ALA A 77 1.27 -2.18 15.57
N GLU A 78 0.02 -2.56 15.71
CA GLU A 78 -0.40 -3.87 16.18
C GLU A 78 -1.05 -4.65 15.02
N PHE A 79 -1.09 -5.97 15.15
CA PHE A 79 -1.73 -6.85 14.18
C PHE A 79 -2.93 -7.47 14.85
N VAL A 80 -4.11 -7.20 14.32
CA VAL A 80 -5.39 -7.57 14.92
C VAL A 80 -5.98 -8.71 14.11
N LEU A 81 -6.37 -9.78 14.79
CA LEU A 81 -7.19 -10.88 14.27
C LEU A 81 -8.66 -10.62 14.58
N VAL A 82 -9.51 -10.83 13.59
CA VAL A 82 -10.96 -10.74 13.73
C VAL A 82 -11.58 -12.07 13.30
N ASP A 83 -12.44 -12.60 14.17
CA ASP A 83 -13.34 -13.71 13.89
C ASP A 83 -14.79 -13.19 13.92
N PRO A 84 -15.36 -12.86 12.75
CA PRO A 84 -16.72 -12.35 12.64
C PRO A 84 -17.78 -13.35 13.10
N VAL A 85 -17.53 -14.66 12.93
CA VAL A 85 -18.48 -15.71 13.30
C VAL A 85 -18.60 -15.81 14.81
N ARG A 86 -17.46 -15.68 15.52
CA ARG A 86 -17.42 -15.68 16.99
C ARG A 86 -17.62 -14.30 17.60
N GLY A 87 -17.66 -13.24 16.79
CA GLY A 87 -17.69 -11.85 17.25
C GLY A 87 -16.43 -11.46 18.04
N ALA A 88 -15.29 -12.08 17.75
CA ALA A 88 -14.05 -11.87 18.50
C ALA A 88 -13.08 -10.94 17.76
N ARG A 89 -12.40 -10.08 18.54
CA ARG A 89 -11.32 -9.21 18.08
C ARG A 89 -10.18 -9.28 19.08
N GLU A 90 -9.02 -9.72 18.62
CA GLU A 90 -7.85 -9.94 19.47
C GLU A 90 -6.55 -9.59 18.73
N LEU A 91 -5.42 -9.58 19.44
CA LEU A 91 -4.12 -9.47 18.79
C LEU A 91 -3.78 -10.79 18.10
N LEU A 92 -3.33 -10.71 16.85
CA LEU A 92 -2.88 -11.89 16.11
C LEU A 92 -1.64 -12.53 16.74
N PHE A 93 -0.76 -11.69 17.31
CA PHE A 93 0.41 -12.12 18.08
C PHE A 93 0.90 -10.97 18.97
N ASP A 94 1.77 -11.32 19.92
CA ASP A 94 2.49 -10.36 20.76
C ASP A 94 3.72 -9.85 20.01
N ASN A 95 3.73 -8.54 19.69
CA ASN A 95 4.84 -7.93 18.96
C ASN A 95 6.18 -8.01 19.71
N ALA A 96 6.18 -7.93 21.04
CA ALA A 96 7.41 -7.96 21.83
C ALA A 96 8.05 -9.33 21.80
N LYS A 97 7.24 -10.39 22.00
CA LYS A 97 7.71 -11.77 21.91
C LYS A 97 8.17 -12.11 20.49
N LEU A 98 7.44 -11.66 19.47
CA LEU A 98 7.83 -11.89 18.08
C LEU A 98 9.11 -11.14 17.71
N ALA A 99 9.26 -9.87 18.11
CA ALA A 99 10.48 -9.11 17.86
C ALA A 99 11.71 -9.77 18.51
N ALA A 100 11.58 -10.30 19.73
CA ALA A 100 12.65 -11.06 20.37
C ALA A 100 13.01 -12.33 19.57
N ALA A 101 12.01 -13.10 19.13
CA ALA A 101 12.23 -14.31 18.32
C ALA A 101 12.91 -13.99 16.97
N ILE A 102 12.50 -12.91 16.31
CA ILE A 102 13.12 -12.42 15.08
C ILE A 102 14.56 -11.99 15.37
N SER A 103 14.80 -11.27 16.47
CA SER A 103 16.13 -10.76 16.81
C SER A 103 17.14 -11.89 16.95
N THR A 104 16.74 -12.97 17.61
CA THR A 104 17.56 -14.19 17.75
C THR A 104 17.82 -14.86 16.40
N ALA A 105 16.80 -15.00 15.55
CA ALA A 105 16.95 -15.69 14.26
C ALA A 105 17.73 -14.87 13.21
N ALA A 106 17.65 -13.54 13.29
CA ALA A 106 18.32 -12.61 12.39
C ALA A 106 19.68 -12.14 12.89
N ASP A 107 20.03 -12.46 14.14
CA ASP A 107 21.22 -11.93 14.84
C ASP A 107 21.29 -10.38 14.75
N THR A 108 20.17 -9.72 15.05
CA THR A 108 20.01 -8.27 14.95
C THR A 108 18.93 -7.79 15.90
N SER A 109 19.15 -6.70 16.64
CA SER A 109 18.14 -6.15 17.55
C SER A 109 16.94 -5.57 16.80
N ILE A 110 15.72 -6.02 17.14
CA ILE A 110 14.46 -5.54 16.58
C ILE A 110 13.64 -4.80 17.63
N ASP A 111 13.24 -3.57 17.29
CA ASP A 111 12.29 -2.78 18.06
C ASP A 111 10.89 -3.41 17.96
N PRO A 112 10.25 -3.79 19.08
CA PRO A 112 8.94 -4.42 19.08
C PRO A 112 7.82 -3.53 18.54
N THR A 113 8.02 -2.22 18.53
CA THR A 113 7.07 -1.27 17.95
C THR A 113 7.24 -1.09 16.44
N LYS A 114 8.36 -1.59 15.88
CA LYS A 114 8.76 -1.46 14.48
C LYS A 114 9.19 -2.82 13.92
N LEU A 115 8.27 -3.78 13.95
CA LEU A 115 8.48 -5.07 13.30
C LEU A 115 8.94 -4.87 11.84
N PRO A 116 9.86 -5.71 11.34
CA PRO A 116 10.56 -5.48 10.07
C PRO A 116 9.71 -5.83 8.84
N PHE A 117 8.40 -5.69 8.94
CA PHE A 117 7.44 -5.91 7.88
C PHE A 117 6.17 -5.10 8.11
N ARG A 118 5.52 -4.71 7.01
CA ARG A 118 4.15 -4.16 7.05
C ARG A 118 3.09 -5.23 6.78
N THR A 119 3.49 -6.32 6.12
CA THR A 119 2.66 -7.46 5.78
C THR A 119 3.52 -8.73 5.78
N PHE A 120 2.88 -9.87 5.94
CA PHE A 120 3.51 -11.20 5.91
C PHE A 120 2.55 -12.17 5.21
N ARG A 121 3.04 -13.37 4.91
CA ARG A 121 2.22 -14.47 4.42
C ARG A 121 2.16 -15.55 5.48
N PHE A 122 1.05 -16.25 5.60
CA PHE A 122 1.03 -17.50 6.34
C PHE A 122 1.77 -18.59 5.54
N ALA A 123 2.48 -19.46 6.24
CA ALA A 123 3.24 -20.55 5.65
C ALA A 123 2.29 -21.55 4.96
N LYS A 124 2.86 -22.43 4.13
CA LYS A 124 2.10 -23.36 3.28
C LYS A 124 0.96 -22.64 2.53
N ASP A 125 1.27 -21.44 2.04
CA ASP A 125 0.37 -20.64 1.22
C ASP A 125 -0.99 -20.34 1.85
N GLY A 126 -1.01 -20.13 3.18
CA GLY A 126 -2.24 -19.80 3.91
C GLY A 126 -2.84 -20.97 4.69
N ASP A 127 -2.39 -22.20 4.45
CA ASP A 127 -2.91 -23.38 5.15
C ASP A 127 -2.35 -23.51 6.58
N ASP A 128 -1.23 -22.85 6.87
CA ASP A 128 -0.62 -22.85 8.20
C ASP A 128 -0.71 -21.46 8.84
N ALA A 129 -1.81 -21.22 9.54
CA ALA A 129 -2.08 -19.99 10.29
C ALA A 129 -1.11 -19.73 11.46
N ARG A 130 -0.33 -20.74 11.87
CA ARG A 130 0.60 -20.65 13.00
C ARG A 130 1.97 -20.15 12.60
N ASN A 131 2.36 -20.36 11.34
CA ASN A 131 3.66 -19.96 10.84
C ASN A 131 3.51 -18.77 9.88
N ILE A 132 4.21 -17.67 10.15
CA ILE A 132 4.29 -16.51 9.25
C ILE A 132 5.62 -16.48 8.52
N GLU A 133 5.61 -16.05 7.26
CA GLU A 133 6.76 -15.90 6.40
C GLU A 133 6.87 -14.47 5.90
N PHE A 134 8.07 -13.90 6.00
CA PHE A 134 8.39 -12.59 5.44
C PHE A 134 9.86 -12.50 5.03
N ARG A 135 10.17 -11.50 4.22
CA ARG A 135 11.55 -11.20 3.82
C ARG A 135 12.22 -10.32 4.88
N PHE A 136 13.44 -10.68 5.26
CA PHE A 136 14.31 -9.85 6.09
C PHE A 136 15.66 -9.72 5.38
N GLY A 137 15.93 -8.54 4.81
CA GLY A 137 17.06 -8.34 3.89
C GLY A 137 16.99 -9.31 2.71
N LYS A 138 18.01 -10.16 2.54
CA LYS A 138 18.09 -11.19 1.49
C LYS A 138 17.54 -12.56 1.92
N ARG A 139 17.17 -12.73 3.19
CA ARG A 139 16.74 -14.02 3.77
C ARG A 139 15.23 -14.07 3.89
N ARG A 140 14.68 -15.28 3.98
CA ARG A 140 13.30 -15.50 4.40
C ARG A 140 13.30 -15.92 5.85
N LEU A 141 12.48 -15.29 6.67
CA LEU A 141 12.21 -15.79 8.02
C LEU A 141 10.85 -16.46 8.03
N THR A 142 10.79 -17.60 8.71
CA THR A 142 9.55 -18.30 9.05
C THR A 142 9.43 -18.33 10.57
N CYS A 143 8.35 -17.79 11.12
CA CYS A 143 8.13 -17.66 12.56
C CYS A 143 6.85 -18.36 12.99
N ASP A 144 6.95 -19.25 13.98
CA ASP A 144 5.82 -19.77 14.73
C ASP A 144 5.33 -18.70 15.71
N ILE A 145 4.13 -18.17 15.50
CA ILE A 145 3.58 -17.06 16.29
C ILE A 145 2.96 -17.51 17.62
N ALA A 146 2.77 -18.81 17.82
CA ALA A 146 2.30 -19.37 19.09
C ALA A 146 3.48 -19.74 20.00
N ALA A 147 4.52 -20.35 19.43
CA ALA A 147 5.73 -20.74 20.17
C ALA A 147 6.80 -19.63 20.23
N TYR A 148 6.64 -18.56 19.44
CA TYR A 148 7.61 -17.48 19.28
C TYR A 148 9.02 -18.01 18.95
N LYS A 149 9.09 -18.83 17.90
CA LYS A 149 10.33 -19.36 17.34
C LYS A 149 10.45 -19.00 15.87
N CYS A 150 11.55 -18.36 15.49
CA CYS A 150 11.83 -18.00 14.12
C CYS A 150 13.01 -18.81 13.58
N LEU A 151 12.91 -19.19 12.31
CA LEU A 151 13.96 -19.83 11.54
C LEU A 151 14.29 -18.93 10.35
N ALA A 152 15.58 -18.70 10.12
CA ALA A 152 16.03 -18.01 8.93
C ALA A 152 16.41 -19.03 7.86
N ALA A 153 15.71 -19.01 6.74
CA ALA A 153 16.03 -19.79 5.55
C ALA A 153 16.88 -18.93 4.61
N ASP A 154 17.99 -19.52 4.14
CA ASP A 154 19.00 -18.81 3.33
C ASP A 154 18.58 -18.63 1.86
N THR A 155 17.51 -19.28 1.41
CA THR A 155 17.09 -19.23 0.00
C THR A 155 15.61 -18.95 -0.14
N ILE A 156 15.28 -17.85 -0.82
CA ILE A 156 13.95 -17.63 -1.38
C ILE A 156 13.95 -18.31 -2.75
N PRO A 157 13.08 -19.32 -3.01
CA PRO A 157 12.81 -19.72 -4.38
C PRO A 157 12.32 -18.49 -5.13
N SER A 158 13.03 -18.09 -6.18
CA SER A 158 12.63 -16.93 -6.97
C SER A 158 11.30 -17.25 -7.66
N GLU A 159 10.21 -16.65 -7.17
CA GLU A 159 8.91 -16.71 -7.85
C GLU A 159 8.93 -15.93 -9.18
N VAL A 160 9.97 -15.12 -9.43
CA VAL A 160 10.25 -14.52 -10.73
C VAL A 160 11.17 -15.49 -11.49
N PRO A 161 10.85 -15.90 -12.72
CA PRO A 161 9.90 -15.30 -13.66
C PRO A 161 8.56 -16.05 -13.82
N TYR A 162 8.01 -16.69 -12.80
CA TYR A 162 6.85 -17.58 -12.92
C TYR A 162 5.53 -16.94 -12.41
N VAL A 163 4.41 -17.38 -12.95
CA VAL A 163 3.05 -17.04 -12.48
C VAL A 163 2.43 -18.30 -11.91
N LEU A 164 2.27 -18.34 -10.59
CA LEU A 164 1.72 -19.49 -9.89
C LEU A 164 0.21 -19.60 -10.08
N SER A 165 -0.27 -20.84 -10.24
CA SER A 165 -1.69 -21.16 -10.13
C SER A 165 -2.23 -20.85 -8.72
N PRO A 166 -3.55 -20.66 -8.54
CA PRO A 166 -4.15 -20.43 -7.23
C PRO A 166 -3.86 -21.53 -6.21
N ASP A 167 -3.82 -22.79 -6.63
CA ASP A 167 -3.41 -23.93 -5.81
C ASP A 167 -1.88 -24.05 -5.65
N ARG A 168 -1.13 -23.22 -6.38
CA ARG A 168 0.33 -23.10 -6.39
C ARG A 168 1.07 -24.40 -6.70
N LYS A 169 0.39 -25.34 -7.36
CA LYS A 169 1.01 -26.57 -7.88
C LYS A 169 1.65 -26.36 -9.24
N TRP A 170 1.23 -25.34 -9.97
CA TRP A 170 1.68 -25.04 -11.32
C TRP A 170 2.35 -23.68 -11.42
N GLU A 171 3.38 -23.61 -12.26
CA GLU A 171 4.09 -22.40 -12.64
C GLU A 171 3.91 -22.16 -14.14
N ALA A 172 3.30 -21.04 -14.53
CA ALA A 172 3.26 -20.58 -15.91
C ALA A 172 4.39 -19.58 -16.20
N TYR A 173 4.99 -19.66 -17.38
CA TYR A 173 5.98 -18.71 -17.87
C TYR A 173 5.97 -18.64 -19.38
N VAL A 174 6.65 -17.64 -19.95
CA VAL A 174 6.86 -17.57 -21.40
C VAL A 174 8.32 -17.79 -21.73
N ARG A 175 8.58 -18.61 -22.73
CA ARG A 175 9.90 -18.84 -23.32
C ARG A 175 9.73 -18.83 -24.84
N ASN A 176 10.57 -18.10 -25.56
CA ASN A 176 10.47 -17.97 -27.02
C ASN A 176 9.06 -17.57 -27.49
N SER A 177 8.46 -16.57 -26.82
CA SER A 177 7.13 -16.04 -27.10
C SER A 177 5.94 -16.98 -26.84
N ASP A 178 6.19 -18.24 -26.44
CA ASP A 178 5.14 -19.21 -26.11
C ASP A 178 4.95 -19.42 -24.61
N VAL A 179 3.71 -19.75 -24.24
CA VAL A 179 3.34 -20.08 -22.87
C VAL A 179 3.71 -21.53 -22.56
N TYR A 180 4.39 -21.72 -21.43
CA TYR A 180 4.69 -23.00 -20.84
C TYR A 180 4.09 -23.09 -19.44
N VAL A 181 3.72 -24.31 -19.04
CA VAL A 181 3.28 -24.64 -17.69
C VAL A 181 4.05 -25.87 -17.20
N ARG A 182 4.40 -25.90 -15.91
CA ARG A 182 5.03 -27.05 -15.27
C ARG A 182 4.66 -27.16 -13.80
N ALA A 183 4.91 -28.32 -13.20
CA ALA A 183 4.78 -28.48 -11.76
C ALA A 183 5.79 -27.56 -11.03
N ARG A 184 5.32 -26.89 -9.98
CA ARG A 184 6.13 -25.97 -9.18
C ARG A 184 7.37 -26.67 -8.63
N GLY A 185 8.54 -26.07 -8.84
CA GLY A 185 9.82 -26.60 -8.36
C GLY A 185 10.47 -27.67 -9.27
N VAL A 186 9.76 -28.16 -10.28
CA VAL A 186 10.32 -29.05 -11.32
C VAL A 186 10.87 -28.18 -12.46
N THR A 187 12.08 -28.42 -12.95
CA THR A 187 12.71 -27.59 -13.99
C THR A 187 12.79 -28.25 -15.37
N THR A 188 12.59 -29.57 -15.45
CA THR A 188 12.78 -30.37 -16.66
C THR A 188 11.49 -30.63 -17.44
N ASP A 189 10.34 -30.70 -16.76
CA ASP A 189 9.11 -31.26 -17.31
C ASP A 189 8.06 -30.17 -17.61
N SER A 190 8.33 -29.36 -18.64
CA SER A 190 7.41 -28.28 -19.06
C SER A 190 6.50 -28.67 -20.20
N VAL A 191 5.21 -28.40 -20.06
CA VAL A 191 4.19 -28.51 -21.11
C VAL A 191 4.11 -27.17 -21.85
N ARG A 192 4.28 -27.19 -23.18
CA ARG A 192 4.10 -26.03 -24.06
C ARG A 192 2.62 -25.91 -24.41
N LEU A 193 1.97 -24.79 -24.03
CA LEU A 193 0.53 -24.55 -24.27
C LEU A 193 0.25 -23.84 -25.60
N THR A 194 1.18 -23.01 -26.08
CA THR A 194 1.06 -22.31 -27.37
C THR A 194 2.24 -22.67 -28.27
N THR A 195 2.02 -22.66 -29.58
CA THR A 195 3.06 -23.08 -30.54
C THR A 195 3.38 -22.08 -31.65
N ASP A 196 2.60 -21.01 -31.75
CA ASP A 196 2.66 -20.00 -32.81
C ASP A 196 3.29 -18.68 -32.36
N GLY A 197 3.80 -18.59 -31.13
CA GLY A 197 4.49 -17.40 -30.64
C GLY A 197 5.73 -17.07 -31.46
N ALA A 198 5.93 -15.79 -31.78
CA ALA A 198 7.09 -15.28 -32.50
C ALA A 198 7.59 -13.94 -31.94
N ALA A 199 8.71 -13.44 -32.47
CA ALA A 199 9.19 -12.09 -32.14
C ALA A 199 8.12 -11.06 -32.53
N ASN A 200 7.87 -10.08 -31.64
CA ASN A 200 6.81 -9.07 -31.79
C ASN A 200 5.39 -9.65 -31.96
N TRP A 201 5.21 -10.94 -31.64
CA TRP A 201 3.95 -11.65 -31.67
C TRP A 201 3.92 -12.66 -30.52
N SER A 202 3.82 -12.14 -29.29
CA SER A 202 4.04 -12.90 -28.06
C SER A 202 2.79 -13.00 -27.22
N TYR A 203 2.67 -14.12 -26.51
CA TYR A 203 1.69 -14.30 -25.45
C TYR A 203 2.18 -13.65 -24.15
N GLY A 204 1.33 -12.85 -23.51
CA GLY A 204 1.50 -12.33 -22.16
C GLY A 204 2.72 -11.45 -21.91
N LEU A 205 3.48 -11.10 -22.94
CA LEU A 205 4.67 -10.26 -22.82
C LEU A 205 4.47 -8.99 -23.62
N GLY A 206 4.93 -7.87 -23.04
CA GLY A 206 5.14 -6.64 -23.80
C GLY A 206 6.48 -6.67 -24.54
N GLU A 207 6.73 -5.58 -25.28
CA GLU A 207 8.00 -5.31 -25.95
C GLU A 207 9.18 -5.50 -25.00
N PRO A 208 10.18 -6.33 -25.34
CA PRO A 208 11.34 -6.53 -24.49
C PRO A 208 12.18 -5.25 -24.39
N GLY A 209 12.58 -4.90 -23.17
CA GLY A 209 13.50 -3.80 -22.94
C GLY A 209 14.90 -4.07 -23.53
N PRO A 210 15.75 -3.04 -23.69
CA PRO A 210 17.10 -3.20 -24.27
C PRO A 210 17.95 -4.28 -23.58
N GLN A 211 17.90 -4.37 -22.24
CA GLN A 211 18.62 -5.41 -21.50
C GLN A 211 18.07 -6.82 -21.73
N GLU A 212 16.76 -6.96 -21.97
CA GLU A 212 16.15 -8.27 -22.23
C GLU A 212 16.52 -8.79 -23.62
N ARG A 213 16.65 -7.90 -24.60
CA ARG A 213 17.10 -8.26 -25.97
C ARG A 213 18.54 -8.76 -26.05
N LEU A 214 19.37 -8.41 -25.06
CA LEU A 214 20.77 -8.86 -24.98
C LEU A 214 20.92 -10.24 -24.32
N GLN A 215 19.84 -10.84 -23.80
CA GLN A 215 19.91 -12.13 -23.10
C GLN A 215 19.88 -13.30 -24.09
N THR A 216 21.04 -13.97 -24.25
CA THR A 216 21.18 -15.19 -25.07
C THR A 216 21.73 -16.34 -24.20
N PRO A 217 21.04 -17.50 -24.09
CA PRO A 217 19.70 -17.79 -24.61
C PRO A 217 18.59 -17.04 -23.83
N MET A 218 17.45 -16.82 -24.50
CA MET A 218 16.34 -16.10 -23.89
C MET A 218 15.78 -16.89 -22.71
N ARG A 219 15.90 -16.31 -21.51
CA ARG A 219 15.44 -16.92 -20.26
C ARG A 219 13.92 -16.91 -20.18
N PRO A 220 13.30 -17.77 -19.35
CA PRO A 220 11.89 -17.65 -19.02
C PRO A 220 11.55 -16.23 -18.57
N ARG A 221 10.45 -15.67 -19.07
CA ARG A 221 9.94 -14.35 -18.71
C ARG A 221 8.59 -14.51 -18.03
N ARG A 222 8.26 -13.56 -17.14
CA ARG A 222 7.00 -13.56 -16.39
C ARG A 222 5.90 -12.93 -17.22
N PRO A 223 4.92 -13.71 -17.70
CA PRO A 223 3.85 -13.17 -18.52
C PRO A 223 2.74 -12.53 -17.68
N GLN A 224 1.96 -11.66 -18.31
CA GLN A 224 0.67 -11.19 -17.83
C GLN A 224 -0.38 -12.27 -18.10
N ILE A 225 -0.59 -13.14 -17.11
CA ILE A 225 -1.56 -14.25 -17.16
C ILE A 225 -2.49 -14.16 -15.95
N LYS A 226 -3.74 -14.57 -16.14
CA LYS A 226 -4.70 -14.80 -15.06
C LYS A 226 -5.10 -16.28 -15.06
N TRP A 227 -4.82 -16.96 -13.96
CA TRP A 227 -5.32 -18.30 -13.72
C TRP A 227 -6.78 -18.26 -13.27
N ALA A 228 -7.57 -19.24 -13.71
CA ALA A 228 -8.88 -19.50 -13.16
C ALA A 228 -8.75 -19.97 -11.70
N PRO A 229 -9.73 -19.68 -10.82
CA PRO A 229 -9.68 -20.05 -9.40
C PRO A 229 -9.48 -21.55 -9.14
N ASP A 230 -9.96 -22.40 -10.04
CA ASP A 230 -9.83 -23.86 -10.00
C ASP A 230 -8.43 -24.38 -10.39
N SER A 231 -7.51 -23.48 -10.78
CA SER A 231 -6.15 -23.80 -11.25
C SER A 231 -6.09 -24.66 -12.52
N ARG A 232 -7.20 -24.84 -13.26
CA ARG A 232 -7.26 -25.70 -14.45
C ARG A 232 -7.12 -24.93 -15.75
N HIS A 233 -7.50 -23.67 -15.75
CA HIS A 233 -7.48 -22.81 -16.92
C HIS A 233 -6.65 -21.57 -16.65
N LEU A 234 -6.11 -20.99 -17.72
CA LEU A 234 -5.48 -19.68 -17.67
C LEU A 234 -5.90 -18.85 -18.88
N ILE A 235 -5.96 -17.54 -18.70
CA ILE A 235 -6.19 -16.57 -19.76
C ILE A 235 -4.91 -15.76 -19.93
N VAL A 236 -4.51 -15.62 -21.19
CA VAL A 236 -3.34 -14.85 -21.60
C VAL A 236 -3.71 -14.00 -22.81
N GLY A 237 -3.35 -12.72 -22.78
CA GLY A 237 -3.47 -11.86 -23.95
C GLY A 237 -2.36 -12.18 -24.95
N ARG A 238 -2.67 -12.22 -26.25
CA ARG A 238 -1.66 -12.24 -27.31
C ARG A 238 -1.49 -10.83 -27.84
N GLN A 239 -0.26 -10.36 -27.89
CA GLN A 239 0.06 -9.04 -28.44
C GLN A 239 0.75 -9.22 -29.80
N ASP A 240 0.27 -8.49 -30.80
CA ASP A 240 0.88 -8.38 -32.11
C ASP A 240 1.34 -6.94 -32.30
N THR A 241 2.65 -6.73 -32.29
CA THR A 241 3.30 -5.45 -32.54
C THR A 241 4.04 -5.45 -33.88
N ARG A 242 3.83 -6.48 -34.71
CA ARG A 242 4.40 -6.50 -36.06
C ARG A 242 3.78 -5.35 -36.86
N GLY A 243 4.63 -4.58 -37.54
CA GLY A 243 4.19 -3.46 -38.38
C GLY A 243 3.77 -2.20 -37.62
N VAL A 244 4.00 -2.13 -36.30
CA VAL A 244 3.85 -0.89 -35.54
C VAL A 244 5.13 -0.07 -35.73
N ALA A 245 5.00 1.10 -36.37
CA ALA A 245 6.08 2.07 -36.64
C ALA A 245 6.09 3.18 -35.59
#